data_AF-A0A644VHN1-F1
#
_entry.id   AF-A0A644VHN1-F1
#
_cell.length_a   1.000
_cell.length_b   1.000
_cell.length_c   1.000
_cell.angle_alpha   90.00
_cell.angle_beta   90.00
_cell.angle_gamma   90.00
#
_symmetry.space_group_name_H-M   'P 1'
#
loop_
_entity.id
_entity.type
_entity.pdbx_description
1 polymer ?
#
loop_
_entity_poly.entity_id
_entity_poly.type
_entity_poly.pdbx_seq_one_letter_code
_entity_poly.pdbx_strand_id
1 'polypeptide(L)'
;MFKQVKSAVFWYYLYKFRKRVTLIILLLIIALFANVIYADIVEYLKLKEKLEYLEIALLSKWLIIIFNIGISIYLILTLFKKEKIVEKETIKKEKLTQREKEFLNKKTIRSKADILLDK
;
A
#
# COMPACT_ATOMS: atom_id res chain seq x y z
N MET A 1 -24.50 1.19 25.79
CA MET A 1 -24.67 0.87 24.35
C MET A 1 -23.73 1.66 23.42
N PHE A 2 -23.58 2.99 23.54
CA PHE A 2 -22.74 3.80 22.64
C PHE A 2 -21.24 3.41 22.56
N LYS A 3 -20.63 2.89 23.64
CA LYS A 3 -19.23 2.43 23.63
C LYS A 3 -18.98 1.25 22.69
N GLN A 4 -19.95 0.33 22.58
CA GLN A 4 -19.84 -0.86 21.72
C GLN A 4 -19.98 -0.50 20.24
N VAL A 5 -20.90 0.43 19.90
CA VAL A 5 -21.09 0.89 18.51
C VAL A 5 -19.84 1.61 18.00
N LYS A 6 -19.22 2.47 18.83
CA LYS A 6 -17.97 3.15 18.49
C LYS A 6 -16.81 2.17 18.26
N SER A 7 -16.73 1.11 19.07
CA SER A 7 -15.75 0.04 18.88
C SER A 7 -15.95 -0.68 17.54
N ALA A 8 -17.19 -1.04 17.19
CA ALA A 8 -17.47 -1.72 15.92
C ALA A 8 -17.09 -0.86 14.70
N VAL A 9 -17.38 0.44 14.74
CA VAL A 9 -16.98 1.40 13.69
C VAL A 9 -15.46 1.48 13.57
N PHE A 10 -14.75 1.50 14.70
CA PHE A 10 -13.29 1.50 14.71
C PHE A 10 -12.69 0.25 14.05
N TRP A 11 -13.18 -0.94 14.42
CA TRP A 11 -12.76 -2.21 13.82
C TRP A 11 -13.07 -2.28 12.32
N TYR A 12 -14.22 -1.76 11.89
CA TYR A 12 -14.58 -1.69 10.48
C TYR A 12 -13.57 -0.87 9.66
N TYR A 13 -13.18 0.32 10.14
CA TYR A 13 -12.19 1.16 9.45
C TYR A 13 -10.79 0.57 9.48
N LEU A 14 -10.39 -0.03 10.61
CA LEU A 14 -9.14 -0.79 10.74
C LEU A 14 -9.04 -1.90 9.68
N TYR A 15 -10.10 -2.68 9.52
CA TYR A 15 -10.15 -3.76 8.54
C TYR A 15 -10.20 -3.22 7.10
N LYS A 16 -11.04 -2.21 6.84
CA LYS A 16 -11.19 -1.59 5.52
C LYS A 16 -9.87 -1.03 4.98
N PHE A 17 -9.03 -0.47 5.85
CA PHE A 17 -7.75 0.14 5.49
C PHE A 17 -6.53 -0.66 5.95
N ARG A 18 -6.69 -1.96 6.23
CA ARG A 18 -5.69 -2.84 6.86
C ARG A 18 -4.28 -2.72 6.28
N LYS A 19 -4.13 -2.73 4.95
CA LYS A 19 -2.81 -2.66 4.28
C LYS A 19 -2.05 -1.37 4.59
N ARG A 20 -2.76 -0.26 4.79
CA ARG A 20 -2.14 1.04 5.08
C ARG A 20 -1.92 1.19 6.58
N VAL A 21 -2.84 0.71 7.40
CA VAL A 21 -2.65 0.67 8.86
C VAL A 21 -1.44 -0.20 9.22
N THR A 22 -1.25 -1.35 8.56
CA THR A 22 -0.03 -2.17 8.76
C THR A 22 1.24 -1.42 8.41
N LEU A 23 1.23 -0.59 7.35
CA LEU A 23 2.39 0.26 7.00
C LEU A 23 2.65 1.34 8.05
N ILE A 24 1.60 1.97 8.58
CA ILE A 24 1.73 2.97 9.66
C ILE A 24 2.29 2.32 10.94
N ILE A 25 1.80 1.13 11.30
CA ILE A 25 2.32 0.36 12.44
C ILE A 25 3.80 0.00 12.21
N LEU A 26 4.16 -0.44 11.00
CA LEU A 26 5.55 -0.73 10.65
C LEU A 26 6.43 0.52 10.78
N LEU A 27 5.97 1.67 10.30
CA LEU A 27 6.66 2.97 10.43
C LEU A 27 6.86 3.36 11.89
N LEU A 28 5.88 3.13 12.76
CA LEU A 28 6.00 3.37 14.20
C LEU A 28 7.05 2.45 14.84
N ILE A 29 7.08 1.17 14.47
CA ILE A 29 8.11 0.23 14.94
C ILE A 29 9.51 0.72 14.52
N ILE A 30 9.67 1.12 13.26
CA ILE A 30 10.94 1.68 12.76
C ILE A 30 11.34 2.94 13.55
N ALA A 31 10.38 3.81 13.87
CA ALA A 31 10.65 5.02 14.66
C ALA A 31 11.14 4.69 16.09
N LEU A 32 10.57 3.65 16.73
CA LEU A 32 11.03 3.16 18.03
C LEU A 32 12.46 2.63 17.95
N PHE A 33 12.76 1.81 16.94
CA PHE A 33 14.12 1.29 16.72
C PHE A 33 15.13 2.41 16.45
N ALA A 34 14.77 3.41 15.65
CA ALA A 34 15.65 4.55 15.38
C ALA A 34 16.04 5.29 16.67
N ASN A 35 15.13 5.37 17.67
CA ASN A 35 15.45 6.00 18.95
C ASN A 35 16.42 5.16 19.79
N VAL A 36 16.30 3.82 19.75
CA VAL A 36 17.24 2.91 20.41
C VAL A 36 18.63 3.05 19.77
N ILE A 37 18.71 2.97 18.44
CA ILE A 37 19.96 3.13 17.70
C ILE A 37 20.60 4.50 17.97
N TYR A 38 19.81 5.57 18.04
CA TYR A 38 20.32 6.89 18.37
C TYR A 38 20.95 6.94 19.76
N ALA A 39 20.36 6.28 20.76
CA ALA A 39 20.92 6.22 22.10
C ALA A 39 22.30 5.53 22.09
N ASP A 40 22.40 4.39 21.42
CA ASP A 40 23.65 3.63 21.27
C ASP A 40 24.73 4.46 20.54
N ILE A 41 24.36 5.16 19.47
CA ILE A 41 25.28 6.04 18.73
C ILE A 41 25.79 7.18 19.61
N VAL A 42 24.91 7.81 20.38
CA VAL A 42 25.28 8.91 21.28
C VAL A 42 26.22 8.41 22.39
N GLU A 43 25.94 7.25 22.97
CA GLU A 43 26.79 6.64 23.99
C GLU A 43 28.17 6.31 23.41
N TYR A 44 28.21 5.67 22.24
CA TYR A 44 29.45 5.34 21.54
C TYR A 44 30.29 6.59 21.22
N LEU A 45 29.66 7.66 20.73
CA LEU A 45 30.34 8.91 20.39
C LEU A 45 30.89 9.63 21.63
N LYS A 46 30.16 9.58 22.75
CA LYS A 46 30.62 10.12 24.04
C LYS A 46 31.84 9.36 24.56
N LEU A 47 31.84 8.03 24.48
CA LEU A 47 32.99 7.18 24.87
C LEU A 47 34.24 7.45 24.04
N LYS A 48 34.08 7.88 22.79
CA LYS A 48 35.19 8.21 21.88
C LYS A 48 35.61 9.69 21.94
N GLU A 49 34.98 10.50 22.79
CA GLU A 49 35.18 11.96 22.91
C GLU A 49 35.00 12.75 21.60
N LYS A 50 34.29 12.19 20.61
CA LYS A 50 34.10 12.82 19.29
C LYS A 50 32.78 13.61 19.23
N LEU A 51 32.75 14.74 19.92
CA LEU A 51 31.55 15.58 20.08
C LEU A 51 31.08 16.25 18.78
N GLU A 52 31.98 16.46 17.81
CA GLU A 52 31.64 17.05 16.50
C GLU A 52 30.57 16.25 15.75
N TYR A 53 30.60 14.92 15.85
CA TYR A 53 29.60 14.06 15.21
C TYR A 53 28.27 14.03 15.95
N LEU A 54 28.21 14.51 17.20
CA LEU A 54 27.00 14.52 18.00
C LEU A 54 25.97 15.50 17.43
N GLU A 55 26.42 16.65 16.91
CA GLU A 55 25.57 17.62 16.25
C GLU A 55 24.94 17.04 14.97
N ILE A 56 25.76 16.39 14.14
CA ILE A 56 25.30 15.68 12.93
C ILE A 56 24.33 14.56 13.31
N ALA A 57 24.60 13.80 14.36
CA ALA A 57 23.72 12.74 14.86
C ALA A 57 22.37 13.29 15.35
N LEU A 58 22.38 14.48 15.98
CA LEU A 58 21.14 15.14 16.41
C LEU A 58 20.29 15.58 15.20
N LEU A 59 20.91 16.18 14.19
CA LEU A 59 20.24 16.58 12.95
C LEU A 59 19.67 15.37 12.20
N SER A 60 20.42 14.27 12.11
CA SER A 60 19.97 13.06 11.45
C SER A 60 18.77 12.41 12.16
N LYS A 61 18.73 12.45 13.51
CA LYS A 61 17.56 12.02 14.29
C LYS A 61 16.29 12.78 13.88
N TRP A 62 16.37 14.11 13.84
CA TRP A 62 15.21 14.95 13.47
C TRP A 62 14.79 14.73 12.03
N LEU A 63 15.74 14.56 11.11
CA LEU A 63 15.46 14.23 9.71
C LEU A 63 14.67 12.92 9.59
N ILE A 64 15.07 11.87 10.33
CA ILE A 64 14.35 10.59 10.35
C ILE A 64 12.93 10.75 10.92
N ILE A 65 12.75 11.52 11.99
CA ILE A 65 11.44 11.78 12.60
C ILE A 65 10.51 12.51 11.61
N ILE A 66 11.00 13.59 11.00
CA ILE A 66 10.22 14.38 10.03
C ILE A 66 9.84 13.51 8.83
N PHE A 67 10.77 12.70 8.32
CA PHE A 67 10.50 11.79 7.22
C PHE A 67 9.42 10.75 7.55
N ASN A 68 9.47 10.16 8.76
CA ASN A 68 8.49 9.18 9.22
C ASN A 68 7.09 9.80 9.36
N ILE A 69 7.01 11.02 9.94
CA ILE A 69 5.76 11.79 10.03
C ILE A 69 5.23 12.13 8.64
N GLY A 70 6.09 12.59 7.74
CA GLY A 70 5.73 12.94 6.36
C GLY A 70 5.11 11.77 5.61
N ILE A 71 5.74 10.58 5.68
CA ILE A 71 5.19 9.35 5.06
C ILE A 71 3.86 8.96 5.72
N SER A 72 3.75 9.07 7.04
CA SER A 72 2.52 8.74 7.75
C SER A 72 1.36 9.64 7.32
N ILE A 73 1.59 10.95 7.20
CA ILE A 73 0.61 11.91 6.68
C ILE A 73 0.26 11.59 5.22
N TYR A 74 1.25 11.29 4.37
CA TYR A 74 1.02 10.90 2.98
C TYR A 74 0.11 9.67 2.86
N LEU A 75 0.37 8.62 3.65
CA LEU A 75 -0.46 7.41 3.69
C LEU A 75 -1.90 7.73 4.11
N ILE A 76 -2.09 8.66 5.04
CA ILE A 76 -3.41 9.10 5.48
C ILE A 76 -4.11 9.94 4.38
N LEU A 77 -3.42 10.90 3.77
CA LEU A 77 -3.99 11.74 2.71
C LEU A 77 -4.43 10.93 1.49
N THR A 78 -3.65 9.91 1.13
CA THR A 78 -4.02 9.00 0.04
C THR A 78 -5.27 8.16 0.35
N LEU A 79 -5.74 8.06 1.61
CA LEU A 79 -7.00 7.36 1.96
C LEU A 79 -8.23 8.09 1.43
N PHE A 80 -8.17 9.43 1.41
CA PHE A 80 -9.27 10.29 0.99
C PHE A 80 -9.25 10.58 -0.52
N LYS A 81 -8.16 10.22 -1.21
CA LYS A 81 -8.10 10.27 -2.65
C LYS A 81 -9.07 9.23 -3.20
N LYS A 82 -10.25 9.70 -3.68
CA LYS A 82 -11.21 8.87 -4.41
C LYS A 82 -10.44 8.08 -5.47
N GLU A 83 -10.59 6.76 -5.45
CA GLU A 83 -10.09 5.84 -6.47
C GLU A 83 -10.78 6.15 -7.81
N LYS A 84 -10.42 7.27 -8.44
CA LYS A 84 -10.48 7.36 -9.89
C LYS A 84 -9.14 6.78 -10.34
N ILE A 85 -9.19 5.73 -11.16
CA ILE A 85 -8.05 5.09 -11.85
C ILE A 85 -7.45 3.86 -11.12
N VAL A 86 -8.23 2.78 -10.92
CA VAL A 86 -7.74 1.39 -11.14
C VAL A 86 -8.87 0.46 -11.68
N GLU A 87 -10.02 0.99 -12.10
CA GLU A 87 -11.12 0.14 -12.61
C GLU A 87 -11.14 0.01 -14.14
N LYS A 88 -10.23 0.69 -14.86
CA LYS A 88 -10.25 0.70 -16.34
C LYS A 88 -9.23 -0.20 -17.04
N GLU A 89 -8.27 -0.81 -16.36
CA GLU A 89 -7.26 -1.63 -17.06
C GLU A 89 -7.22 -3.11 -16.67
N THR A 90 -7.70 -3.49 -15.49
CA THR A 90 -7.66 -4.90 -15.04
C THR A 90 -8.94 -5.70 -15.26
N ILE A 91 -10.10 -5.05 -15.45
CA ILE A 91 -11.38 -5.77 -15.62
C ILE A 91 -11.62 -6.27 -17.06
N LYS A 92 -10.85 -5.80 -18.06
CA LYS A 92 -11.07 -6.19 -19.48
C LYS A 92 -10.09 -7.22 -20.06
N LYS A 93 -9.13 -7.76 -19.31
CA LYS A 93 -8.09 -8.65 -19.88
C LYS A 93 -8.11 -10.12 -19.44
N GLU A 94 -9.03 -10.54 -18.58
CA GLU A 94 -9.33 -11.96 -18.32
C GLU A 94 -10.84 -12.13 -18.51
N LYS A 95 -11.44 -12.98 -19.36
CA LYS A 95 -11.07 -14.32 -19.81
C LYS A 95 -11.77 -14.58 -21.17
N LEU A 96 -11.10 -14.29 -22.29
CA LEU A 96 -11.54 -14.81 -23.58
C LEU A 96 -10.32 -15.43 -24.26
N THR A 97 -10.38 -16.75 -24.43
CA THR A 97 -9.45 -17.57 -25.18
C THR A 97 -9.39 -17.06 -26.62
N GLN A 98 -8.27 -17.24 -27.33
CA GLN A 98 -8.13 -16.79 -28.73
C GLN A 98 -9.30 -17.27 -29.61
N ARG A 99 -9.74 -18.51 -29.38
CA ARG A 99 -10.93 -19.11 -29.99
C ARG A 99 -12.21 -18.28 -29.74
N GLU A 100 -12.45 -17.83 -28.52
CA GLU A 100 -13.67 -17.08 -28.17
C GLU A 100 -13.67 -15.67 -28.77
N LYS A 101 -12.49 -15.07 -28.97
CA LYS A 101 -12.34 -13.79 -29.70
C LYS A 101 -12.65 -13.95 -31.19
N GLU A 102 -12.22 -15.05 -31.81
CA GLU A 102 -12.54 -15.37 -33.20
C GLU A 102 -14.05 -15.62 -33.40
N PHE A 103 -14.69 -16.27 -32.42
CA PHE A 103 -16.14 -16.51 -32.45
C PHE A 103 -16.97 -15.23 -32.41
N LEU A 104 -16.57 -14.23 -31.61
CA LEU A 104 -17.27 -12.94 -31.51
C LEU A 104 -17.20 -12.12 -32.80
N ASN A 105 -16.10 -12.22 -33.55
CA ASN A 105 -15.88 -11.46 -34.78
C ASN A 105 -16.42 -12.16 -36.04
N LYS A 106 -17.00 -13.36 -35.91
CA LYS A 106 -17.52 -14.11 -37.05
C LYS A 106 -18.93 -13.63 -37.42
N LYS A 107 -19.11 -13.16 -38.67
CA LYS A 107 -20.41 -12.68 -39.18
C LYS A 107 -21.53 -13.74 -39.17
N THR A 108 -21.20 -15.03 -39.34
CA THR A 108 -22.17 -16.13 -39.31
C THR A 108 -21.59 -17.36 -38.61
N ILE A 109 -22.31 -17.86 -37.60
CA ILE A 109 -21.96 -19.08 -36.87
C ILE A 109 -22.67 -20.23 -37.57
N ARG A 110 -21.96 -20.97 -38.42
CA ARG A 110 -22.47 -22.18 -39.08
C ARG A 110 -22.07 -23.42 -38.28
N SER A 111 -23.03 -24.32 -38.06
CA SER A 111 -22.82 -25.62 -37.44
C SER A 111 -22.30 -26.63 -38.47
N LYS A 112 -21.80 -27.78 -38.00
CA LYS A 112 -21.39 -28.88 -38.89
C LYS A 112 -22.55 -29.42 -39.72
N ALA A 113 -23.78 -29.37 -39.20
CA ALA A 113 -24.98 -29.78 -39.94
C ALA A 113 -25.28 -28.81 -41.09
N ASP A 114 -25.14 -27.50 -40.87
CA ASP A 114 -25.35 -26.49 -41.92
C ASP A 114 -24.35 -26.66 -43.08
N ILE A 115 -23.09 -27.00 -42.75
CA ILE A 115 -22.05 -27.25 -43.77
C ILE A 115 -22.36 -28.52 -44.60
N LEU A 116 -23.03 -29.50 -43.99
CA LEU A 116 -23.39 -30.76 -44.66
C LEU A 116 -24.65 -30.62 -45.53
N LEU A 117 -25.52 -29.65 -45.24
CA LEU A 117 -26.68 -29.33 -46.07
C LEU A 117 -26.33 -28.50 -47.31
N ASP A 118 -25.25 -27.72 -47.24
CA ASP A 118 -24.73 -26.93 -48.36
C ASP A 118 -23.89 -27.76 -49.37
N LYS A 119 -23.58 -29.03 -49.06
CA LYS A 119 -22.73 -29.92 -49.86
C LYS A 119 -23.56 -30.95 -50.64
#